data_AF-A0A847VJH4-F1
#
_entry.id   AF-A0A847VJH4-F1
#
_cell.length_a   1.000
_cell.length_b   1.000
_cell.length_c   1.000
_cell.angle_alpha   90.00
_cell.angle_beta   90.00
_cell.angle_gamma   90.00
#
_symmetry.space_group_name_H-M   'P 1'
#
loop_
_entity.id
_entity.type
_entity.pdbx_description
1 polymer ?
#
loop_
_entity_poly.entity_id
_entity_poly.type
_entity_poly.pdbx_seq_one_letter_code
_entity_poly.pdbx_strand_id
1 'polypeptide(L)' 'INRERGTTILLVEQNANMALNVADYGYVLENGRIVMEDACDRLREKEDIREFYLGMKEAGVRGERRWKKKKTWR' A
#
# COMPACT_ATOMS: atom_id res chain seq x y z
N ILE A 1 18.57 -11.89 7.13
CA ILE A 1 17.97 -13.14 6.53
C ILE A 1 17.79 -13.04 5.02
N ASN A 2 16.81 -12.31 4.48
CA ASN A 2 16.59 -12.27 3.01
C ASN A 2 17.83 -11.75 2.25
N ARG A 3 18.34 -10.55 2.59
CA ARG A 3 19.52 -9.95 1.92
C ARG A 3 20.82 -10.69 2.23
N GLU A 4 21.03 -11.07 3.48
CA GLU A 4 22.29 -11.69 3.93
C GLU A 4 22.43 -13.16 3.51
N ARG A 5 21.31 -13.89 3.40
CA ARG A 5 21.31 -15.34 3.13
C ARG A 5 20.64 -15.71 1.81
N GLY A 6 20.16 -14.74 1.04
CA GLY A 6 19.44 -14.97 -0.23
C GLY A 6 18.12 -15.74 -0.07
N THR A 7 17.54 -15.77 1.13
CA THR A 7 16.31 -16.53 1.39
C THR A 7 15.10 -15.77 0.86
N THR A 8 14.31 -16.39 -0.02
CA THR A 8 13.02 -15.84 -0.46
C THR A 8 12.03 -15.82 0.70
N ILE A 9 11.38 -14.68 0.93
CA ILE A 9 10.40 -14.48 2.01
C ILE A 9 9.08 -14.01 1.42
N LEU A 10 7.99 -14.62 1.86
CA LEU A 10 6.64 -14.09 1.69
C LEU A 10 6.17 -13.54 3.05
N LEU A 11 5.90 -12.24 3.11
CA LEU A 11 5.40 -11.55 4.30
C LEU A 11 3.93 -11.17 4.08
N VAL A 12 3.09 -11.46 5.06
CA VAL A 12 1.68 -11.03 5.08
C VAL A 12 1.47 -10.16 6.30
N GLU A 13 0.96 -8.96 6.10
CA GLU A 13 0.83 -7.95 7.16
C GLU A 13 -0.45 -7.12 6.99
N GLN A 14 -1.02 -6.71 8.11
CA GLN A 14 -2.13 -5.74 8.10
C GLN A 14 -1.60 -4.30 8.04
N ASN A 15 -0.40 -4.05 8.56
CA ASN A 15 0.25 -2.75 8.46
C ASN A 15 1.00 -2.63 7.13
N ALA A 16 0.29 -2.19 6.10
CA ALA A 16 0.84 -2.00 4.75
C ALA A 16 2.08 -1.10 4.73
N ASN A 17 2.13 -0.07 5.58
CA ASN A 17 3.28 0.83 5.64
C ASN A 17 4.55 0.11 6.09
N MET A 18 4.47 -0.73 7.13
CA MET A 18 5.63 -1.52 7.54
C MET A 18 6.02 -2.53 6.47
N ALA A 19 5.05 -3.25 5.91
CA ALA A 19 5.30 -4.26 4.88
C ALA A 19 6.03 -3.69 3.66
N LEU A 20 5.56 -2.55 3.13
CA LEU A 20 6.16 -1.88 1.96
C LEU A 20 7.53 -1.26 2.25
N ASN A 21 7.91 -1.04 3.51
CA ASN A 21 9.24 -0.54 3.85
C ASN A 21 10.30 -1.64 3.94
N VAL A 22 9.89 -2.91 4.09
CA VAL A 22 10.81 -4.05 4.25
C VAL A 22 10.83 -5.00 3.06
N ALA A 23 9.78 -5.00 2.23
CA ALA A 23 9.66 -5.84 1.06
C ALA A 23 10.19 -5.16 -0.21
N ASP A 24 10.56 -5.97 -1.21
CA ASP A 24 11.00 -5.48 -2.53
C ASP A 24 9.82 -5.34 -3.50
N TYR A 25 8.80 -6.20 -3.38
CA TYR A 25 7.59 -6.21 -4.21
C TYR A 25 6.34 -6.43 -3.35
N GLY A 26 5.23 -5.77 -3.69
CA GLY A 26 4.02 -5.79 -2.89
C GLY A 26 2.77 -6.11 -3.70
N TYR A 27 1.85 -6.83 -3.05
CA TYR A 27 0.48 -7.07 -3.52
C TYR A 27 -0.49 -6.57 -2.47
N VAL A 28 -1.50 -5.83 -2.89
CA VAL A 28 -2.59 -5.35 -2.02
C VAL A 28 -3.81 -6.21 -2.26
N LEU A 29 -4.22 -6.95 -1.22
CA LEU A 29 -5.41 -7.79 -1.25
C LEU A 29 -6.57 -7.07 -0.55
N GLU A 30 -7.69 -6.91 -1.24
CA GLU A 30 -8.94 -6.39 -0.66
C GLU A 30 -10.10 -7.30 -1.09
N ASN A 31 -10.90 -7.77 -0.12
CA ASN A 31 -12.07 -8.62 -0.36
C ASN A 31 -11.78 -9.84 -1.27
N GLY A 32 -10.63 -10.49 -1.05
CA GLY A 32 -10.21 -11.68 -1.80
C GLY A 32 -9.70 -11.42 -3.22
N ARG A 33 -9.45 -10.16 -3.60
CA ARG A 33 -8.89 -9.80 -4.91
C ARG A 33 -7.64 -8.95 -4.76
N ILE A 34 -6.65 -9.17 -5.62
CA ILE A 34 -5.49 -8.28 -5.75
C ILE A 34 -6.00 -7.01 -6.44
N VAL A 35 -5.92 -5.89 -5.75
CA VAL A 35 -6.39 -4.59 -6.27
C VAL A 35 -5.24 -3.73 -6.78
N MET A 36 -4.02 -3.96 -6.29
CA MET A 36 -2.80 -3.29 -6.73
C MET A 36 -1.59 -4.21 -6.53
N GLU A 37 -0.64 -4.11 -7.44
CA GLU A 37 0.68 -4.74 -7.32
C GLU A 37 1.72 -3.85 -7.99
N ASP A 38 2.90 -3.75 -7.38
CA ASP A 38 4.07 -3.11 -7.97
C ASP A 38 5.31 -3.33 -7.08
N ALA A 39 6.46 -2.83 -7.52
CA ALA A 39 7.62 -2.64 -6.66
C ALA A 39 7.23 -1.74 -5.46
N CYS A 40 7.76 -2.06 -4.27
CA CYS A 40 7.33 -1.40 -3.03
C CYS A 40 7.66 0.10 -2.97
N ASP A 41 8.69 0.55 -3.69
CA ASP A 41 8.98 1.97 -3.91
C ASP A 41 7.86 2.67 -4.69
N ARG A 42 7.45 2.11 -5.83
CA ARG A 42 6.36 2.65 -6.66
C ARG A 42 5.01 2.60 -5.94
N LEU A 43 4.72 1.53 -5.20
CA LEU A 43 3.50 1.45 -4.39
C LEU A 43 3.45 2.57 -3.33
N ARG A 44 4.56 2.88 -2.67
CA ARG A 44 4.60 3.96 -1.66
C ARG A 44 4.36 5.35 -2.26
N GLU A 45 4.64 5.54 -3.55
CA GLU A 45 4.44 6.81 -4.24
C GLU A 45 3.03 6.98 -4.81
N LYS A 46 2.28 5.90 -5.05
CA LYS A 46 0.90 5.96 -5.57
C LYS A 46 -0.04 6.68 -4.60
N GLU A 47 -0.73 7.71 -5.09
CA GLU A 47 -1.67 8.53 -4.30
C GLU A 47 -2.75 7.68 -3.61
N ASP A 48 -3.33 6.71 -4.32
CA ASP A 48 -4.35 5.80 -3.78
C ASP A 48 -3.81 4.94 -2.62
N ILE A 49 -2.57 4.43 -2.74
CA ILE A 49 -1.93 3.66 -1.66
C ILE A 49 -1.72 4.55 -0.42
N ARG A 50 -1.21 5.75 -0.64
CA ARG A 50 -0.93 6.73 0.42
C ARG A 50 -2.20 7.13 1.16
N GLU A 51 -3.27 7.39 0.42
CA GLU A 51 -4.58 7.81 0.95
C GLU A 51 -5.27 6.70 1.73
N PHE A 52 -5.32 5.48 1.18
CA PHE A 52 -6.13 4.39 1.74
C PHE A 52 -5.38 3.45 2.70
N TYR A 53 -4.06 3.32 2.57
CA TYR A 53 -3.29 2.29 3.28
C TYR A 53 -2.13 2.83 4.12
N LEU A 54 -1.59 4.02 3.82
CA LEU A 54 -0.45 4.60 4.55
C LEU A 54 -0.85 5.76 5.48
N GLY A 55 -2.12 6.15 5.50
CA GLY A 55 -2.62 7.20 6.39
C GLY A 55 -2.12 8.61 6.07
N MET A 56 -1.50 8.81 4.90
CA MET A 56 -1.06 10.11 4.44
C MET A 56 -2.24 10.85 3.81
N LYS A 57 -3.02 11.55 4.64
CA LYS A 57 -3.93 12.59 4.15
C LYS A 57 -3.13 13.87 3.96
N GLU A 58 -3.30 14.54 2.83
CA GLU A 58 -2.86 15.92 2.71
C GLU A 58 -3.40 16.72 3.90
N ALA A 59 -2.53 17.47 4.57
CA ALA A 59 -2.84 18.26 5.76
C ALA A 59 -3.81 19.43 5.49
N GLY A 60 -4.50 19.44 4.36
CA GLY A 60 -5.09 20.63 3.76
C GLY A 60 -6.58 20.61 3.48
N VAL A 61 -7.40 19.65 3.96
CA VAL A 61 -8.88 19.79 3.86
C VAL A 61 -9.60 19.08 5.02
N ARG A 62 -9.54 19.65 6.23
CA ARG A 62 -10.57 19.36 7.26
C ARG A 62 -11.85 20.09 6.84
N GLY A 63 -12.67 19.47 6.00
CA GLY A 63 -13.94 20.10 5.62
C GLY A 63 -14.84 19.26 4.73
N GLU A 64 -14.53 19.14 3.44
CA GLU A 64 -15.63 18.98 2.47
C GLU A 64 -15.59 17.76 1.55
N ARG A 65 -14.56 16.90 1.62
CA ARG A 65 -14.41 15.78 0.66
C ARG A 65 -14.37 14.38 1.29
N ARG A 66 -15.02 14.20 2.44
CA ARG A 66 -14.98 12.92 3.19
C ARG A 66 -15.74 11.76 2.52
N TRP A 67 -16.62 12.03 1.57
CA TRP A 67 -17.44 11.04 0.88
C TRP A 67 -17.49 11.39 -0.60
N LYS A 68 -16.74 10.69 -1.47
CA LYS A 68 -17.02 10.48 -2.92
C LYS A 68 -15.82 10.11 -3.81
N LYS A 69 -14.58 9.97 -3.31
CA LYS A 69 -13.58 9.19 -4.07
C LYS A 69 -13.96 7.72 -3.95
N LYS A 70 -14.80 7.23 -4.88
CA LYS A 70 -15.16 5.82 -4.97
C LYS A 70 -13.89 5.08 -5.40
N LYS A 71 -13.41 4.13 -4.59
CA LYS A 71 -12.33 3.20 -4.98
C LYS A 71 -12.79 2.50 -6.27
N THR A 72 -12.24 2.91 -7.40
CA THR A 72 -12.62 2.38 -8.71
C THR A 72 -11.43 1.59 -9.19
N TRP A 73 -11.33 0.35 -8.71
CA TRP A 73 -10.39 -0.63 -9.25
C TRP A 73 -10.92 -1.00 -10.65
N ARG A 74 -10.30 -0.47 -11.71
CA ARG A 74 -10.58 -0.87 -13.09
C ARG A 74 -9.56 -1.91 -13.52
#